data_AF-A0A813TL98-F1
#
_entry.id   AF-A0A813TL98-F1
#
_cell.length_a   1.000
_cell.length_b   1.000
_cell.length_c   1.000
_cell.angle_alpha   90.00
_cell.angle_beta   90.00
_cell.angle_gamma   90.00
#
_symmetry.space_group_name_H-M   'P 1'
#
loop_
_entity.id
_entity.type
_entity.pdbx_description
1 polymer ?
#
loop_
_entity_poly.entity_id
_entity_poly.type
_entity_poly.pdbx_seq_one_letter_code
_entity_poly.pdbx_strand_id
1 'polypeptide(L)'
;MSDFGLDGIMDNIELFRIYTKICERLSQDYGMYILSSAYGYCGKDNDKGDILKFNILVHPKFLTYIDQHGQSHMLPKNKHRAKVFELVRDTVMKILQKTHA
;
A
#
# COMPACT_ATOMS: atom_id res chain seq x y z
N MET A 1 16.30 2.51 -12.01
CA MET A 1 15.80 1.14 -11.73
C MET A 1 14.30 1.27 -11.53
N SER A 2 13.54 0.66 -12.42
CA SER A 2 12.09 0.72 -12.53
C SER A 2 11.44 -0.18 -11.48
N ASP A 3 11.12 0.37 -10.31
CA ASP A 3 10.61 -0.43 -9.19
C ASP A 3 9.17 -0.91 -9.34
N PHE A 4 8.50 -0.58 -10.45
CA PHE A 4 7.36 -1.34 -10.92
C PHE A 4 7.43 -1.42 -12.45
N GLY A 5 8.16 -2.40 -12.97
CA GLY A 5 8.13 -2.82 -14.38
C GLY A 5 6.78 -3.44 -14.76
N LEU A 6 5.71 -2.68 -14.61
CA LEU A 6 4.37 -3.02 -15.08
C LEU A 6 4.16 -2.31 -16.43
N ASP A 7 5.00 -2.66 -17.40
CA ASP A 7 5.01 -2.14 -18.76
C ASP A 7 3.73 -2.57 -19.51
N GLY A 8 2.56 -2.08 -19.11
CA GLY A 8 1.30 -2.24 -19.83
C GLY A 8 0.79 -3.66 -20.04
N ILE A 9 1.27 -4.65 -19.29
CA ILE A 9 0.87 -6.07 -19.44
C ILE A 9 -0.46 -6.39 -18.75
N MET A 10 -0.87 -5.64 -17.71
CA MET A 10 -2.08 -5.97 -16.93
C MET A 10 -3.34 -5.26 -17.45
N ASP A 11 -4.41 -6.02 -17.63
CA ASP A 11 -5.73 -5.47 -17.96
C ASP A 11 -6.42 -4.82 -16.74
N ASN A 12 -7.51 -4.09 -16.97
CA ASN A 12 -8.25 -3.42 -15.90
C ASN A 12 -8.83 -4.40 -14.86
N ILE A 13 -9.15 -5.63 -15.25
CA ILE A 13 -9.70 -6.66 -14.36
C ILE A 13 -8.59 -7.17 -13.44
N GLU A 14 -7.40 -7.39 -13.96
CA GLU A 14 -6.22 -7.80 -13.19
C GLU A 14 -5.80 -6.71 -12.21
N LEU A 15 -5.76 -5.45 -12.64
CA LEU A 15 -5.50 -4.30 -11.77
C LEU A 15 -6.55 -4.20 -10.65
N PHE A 16 -7.83 -4.41 -10.97
CA PHE A 16 -8.90 -4.41 -9.98
C PHE A 16 -8.74 -5.57 -8.98
N ARG A 17 -8.38 -6.77 -9.45
CA ARG A 17 -8.12 -7.94 -8.59
C ARG A 17 -6.91 -7.73 -7.67
N ILE A 18 -5.86 -7.08 -8.16
CA ILE A 18 -4.69 -6.73 -7.33
C ILE A 18 -5.11 -5.71 -6.28
N TYR A 19 -5.83 -4.66 -6.67
CA TYR A 19 -6.35 -3.65 -5.76
C TYR A 19 -7.22 -4.26 -4.64
N THR A 20 -8.17 -5.14 -4.97
CA THR A 20 -9.05 -5.75 -3.96
C THR A 20 -8.25 -6.65 -3.00
N LYS A 21 -7.30 -7.43 -3.50
CA LYS A 21 -6.39 -8.23 -2.66
C LYS A 21 -5.54 -7.37 -1.73
N ILE A 22 -5.04 -6.23 -2.20
CA ILE A 22 -4.29 -5.28 -1.37
C ILE A 22 -5.19 -4.75 -0.25
N CYS A 23 -6.40 -4.29 -0.60
CA CYS A 23 -7.36 -3.77 0.38
C CYS A 23 -7.71 -4.82 1.45
N GLU A 24 -8.04 -6.04 1.02
CA GLU A 24 -8.36 -7.14 1.92
C GLU A 24 -7.22 -7.42 2.88
N ARG A 25 -5.99 -7.51 2.36
CA ARG A 25 -4.83 -7.85 3.17
C ARG A 25 -4.42 -6.74 4.13
N LEU A 26 -4.50 -5.49 3.70
CA LEU A 26 -4.28 -4.34 4.59
C LEU A 26 -5.32 -4.30 5.73
N SER A 27 -6.56 -4.66 5.44
CA SER A 27 -7.61 -4.76 6.47
C SER A 27 -7.36 -5.93 7.43
N GLN A 28 -7.00 -7.12 6.93
CA GLN A 28 -6.82 -8.32 7.74
C GLN A 28 -5.53 -8.27 8.58
N ASP A 29 -4.39 -7.98 7.94
CA ASP A 29 -3.07 -8.06 8.59
C ASP A 29 -2.79 -6.81 9.45
N TYR A 30 -3.36 -5.66 9.06
CA TYR A 30 -3.02 -4.37 9.65
C TYR A 30 -4.21 -3.56 10.17
N GLY A 31 -5.46 -4.03 10.04
CA GLY A 31 -6.62 -3.23 10.43
C GLY A 31 -6.63 -1.85 9.76
N MET A 32 -6.07 -1.75 8.56
CA MET A 32 -6.02 -0.52 7.78
C MET A 32 -7.12 -0.53 6.74
N TYR A 33 -7.93 0.51 6.72
CA TYR A 33 -9.11 0.59 5.87
C TYR A 33 -8.85 1.57 4.74
N ILE A 34 -8.87 1.06 3.51
CA ILE A 34 -8.79 1.91 2.33
C ILE A 34 -10.15 2.59 2.13
N LEU A 35 -10.13 3.92 2.20
CA LEU A 35 -11.25 4.78 1.86
C LEU A 35 -11.04 5.24 0.42
N SER A 36 -11.68 4.55 -0.51
CA SER A 36 -11.76 5.04 -1.88
C SER A 36 -12.81 6.16 -1.91
N SER A 37 -12.35 7.42 -2.06
CA SER A 37 -13.22 8.42 -2.70
C SER A 37 -13.47 7.97 -4.14
N ALA A 38 -14.58 8.36 -4.78
CA ALA A 38 -14.88 8.04 -6.19
C ALA A 38 -13.74 8.32 -7.23
N TYR A 39 -12.64 8.94 -6.79
CA TYR A 39 -11.35 9.11 -7.47
C TYR A 39 -10.30 8.01 -7.20
N GLY A 40 -10.67 6.85 -6.64
CA GLY A 40 -9.86 5.63 -6.68
C GLY A 40 -9.79 5.09 -8.12
N TYR A 41 -9.32 5.94 -9.02
CA TYR A 41 -9.17 5.65 -10.41
C TYR A 41 -7.93 4.75 -10.52
N CYS A 42 -8.09 3.58 -11.13
CA CYS A 42 -6.98 2.86 -11.75
C CYS A 42 -6.52 3.69 -12.95
N GLY A 43 -5.95 4.87 -12.66
CA GLY A 43 -5.47 5.81 -13.65
C GLY A 43 -4.01 5.51 -13.87
N LYS A 44 -3.71 4.93 -15.02
CA LYS A 44 -2.34 4.73 -15.47
C LYS A 44 -1.73 6.12 -15.69
N ASP A 45 -1.13 6.72 -14.66
CA ASP A 45 -0.33 7.93 -14.81
C ASP A 45 1.01 7.51 -15.41
N ASN A 46 1.01 7.33 -16.74
CA ASN A 46 2.13 6.78 -17.50
C ASN A 46 3.42 7.59 -17.32
N ASP A 47 3.31 8.87 -16.91
CA ASP A 47 4.46 9.75 -16.68
C ASP A 47 5.14 9.51 -15.33
N LYS A 48 4.46 8.87 -14.37
CA LYS A 48 4.95 8.69 -12.99
C LYS A 48 5.05 7.24 -12.53
N GLY A 49 4.43 6.30 -13.25
CA GLY A 49 4.38 4.89 -12.84
C GLY A 49 3.50 4.64 -11.61
N ASP A 50 2.74 5.64 -11.17
CA ASP A 50 1.78 5.53 -10.08
C ASP A 50 0.48 4.92 -10.62
N ILE A 51 0.23 3.64 -10.30
CA ILE A 51 -0.91 2.87 -10.84
C ILE A 51 -2.11 2.88 -9.89
N LEU A 52 -1.89 3.09 -8.59
CA LEU A 52 -2.91 3.04 -7.54
C LEU A 52 -2.83 4.25 -6.61
N LYS A 53 -3.97 4.92 -6.39
CA LYS A 53 -4.09 6.02 -5.42
C LYS A 53 -5.30 5.81 -4.52
N PHE A 54 -5.10 5.96 -3.21
CA PHE A 54 -6.15 5.78 -2.21
C PHE A 54 -5.89 6.63 -0.97
N ASN A 55 -6.96 6.92 -0.23
CA ASN A 55 -6.86 7.35 1.16
C ASN A 55 -6.91 6.11 2.06
N ILE A 56 -6.19 6.13 3.17
CA ILE A 56 -6.10 4.99 4.08
C ILE A 56 -6.25 5.46 5.52
N LEU A 57 -7.16 4.82 6.25
CA LEU A 57 -7.22 4.89 7.70
C LEU A 57 -6.27 3.86 8.28
N VAL A 58 -5.39 4.31 9.17
CA VAL A 58 -4.30 3.51 9.71
C VAL A 58 -4.50 3.33 11.20
N HIS A 59 -4.47 2.08 11.67
CA HIS A 59 -4.50 1.81 13.09
C HIS A 59 -3.22 2.36 13.76
N PRO A 60 -3.32 3.20 14.83
CA PRO A 60 -2.17 3.89 15.40
C PRO A 60 -1.01 3.00 15.86
N LYS A 61 -1.30 1.74 16.24
CA LYS A 61 -0.28 0.72 16.59
C LYS A 61 0.79 0.48 15.52
N PHE A 62 0.53 0.80 14.24
CA PHE A 62 1.51 0.68 13.16
C PHE A 62 2.32 1.95 12.94
N LEU A 63 1.98 3.01 13.65
CA LEU A 63 2.67 4.29 13.62
C LEU A 63 3.53 4.46 14.88
N THR A 64 4.04 3.36 15.45
CA THR A 64 4.90 3.40 16.63
C THR A 64 6.29 2.84 16.32
N TYR A 65 7.27 3.19 17.16
CA TYR A 65 8.60 2.59 17.19
C TYR A 65 8.94 2.16 18.62
N ILE A 66 9.77 1.14 18.76
CA ILE A 66 10.30 0.71 20.05
C ILE A 66 11.64 1.40 20.27
N ASP A 67 11.82 2.08 21.39
CA ASP A 67 13.10 2.70 21.74
C ASP A 67 14.12 1.67 22.25
N GLN A 68 15.33 2.14 22.56
CA GLN A 68 16.40 1.32 23.13
C GLN A 68 16.08 0.71 24.50
N HIS A 69 15.00 1.16 25.15
CA HIS A 69 14.54 0.68 26.46
C HIS A 69 13.31 -0.24 26.35
N GLY A 70 12.87 -0.58 25.12
CA GLY A 70 11.72 -1.44 24.89
C GLY A 70 10.37 -0.73 24.99
N GLN A 71 10.32 0.59 25.15
CA GLN A 71 9.08 1.35 25.22
C GLN A 71 8.57 1.73 23.83
N SER A 72 7.25 1.61 23.64
CA SER A 72 6.58 1.98 22.39
C SER A 72 6.25 3.48 22.38
N HIS A 73 6.74 4.19 21.36
CA HIS A 73 6.52 5.61 21.15
C HIS A 73 5.84 5.85 19.81
N MET A 74 4.97 6.85 19.75
CA MET A 74 4.37 7.28 18.48
C MET A 74 5.45 7.85 17.56
N LEU A 75 5.46 7.43 16.31
CA LEU A 75 6.29 8.03 15.27
C LEU A 75 5.96 9.52 15.15
N PRO A 76 6.96 10.38 14.88
CA PRO A 76 6.72 11.74 14.45
C PRO A 76 5.78 11.81 13.23
N LYS A 77 4.87 12.80 13.20
CA LYS A 77 3.86 12.95 12.12
C LYS A 77 4.47 12.97 10.72
N ASN A 78 5.64 13.59 10.56
CA ASN A 78 6.36 13.65 9.29
C ASN A 78 6.89 12.28 8.81
N LYS A 79 6.95 11.27 9.68
CA LYS A 79 7.37 9.89 9.34
C LYS A 79 6.20 8.95 9.09
N HIS A 80 4.95 9.35 9.40
CA HIS A 80 3.77 8.49 9.24
C HIS A 80 3.58 8.05 7.80
N ARG A 81 3.66 9.00 6.85
CA ARG A 81 3.46 8.70 5.42
C ARG A 81 4.46 7.69 4.88
N ALA A 82 5.73 7.82 5.24
CA ALA A 82 6.77 6.89 4.82
C ALA A 82 6.53 5.47 5.38
N LYS A 83 6.13 5.38 6.66
CA LYS A 83 5.83 4.09 7.29
C LYS A 83 4.64 3.39 6.64
N VAL A 84 3.57 4.13 6.35
CA VAL A 84 2.39 3.59 5.68
C VAL A 84 2.75 3.16 4.26
N PHE A 85 3.56 3.93 3.55
CA PHE A 85 4.03 3.57 2.21
C PHE A 85 4.82 2.25 2.21
N GLU A 86 5.73 2.02 3.16
CA GLU A 86 6.44 0.73 3.29
C GLU A 86 5.46 -0.43 3.47
N LEU A 87 4.49 -0.31 4.38
CA LEU A 87 3.53 -1.38 4.67
C LEU A 87 2.67 -1.72 3.44
N VAL A 88 2.23 -0.70 2.71
CA VAL A 88 1.51 -0.86 1.44
C VAL A 88 2.42 -1.54 0.42
N ARG A 89 3.64 -1.04 0.20
CA ARG A 89 4.57 -1.58 -0.79
C ARG A 89 4.89 -3.04 -0.52
N ASP A 90 5.17 -3.41 0.73
CA ASP A 90 5.45 -4.78 1.11
C ASP A 90 4.24 -5.70 0.86
N THR A 91 3.02 -5.19 1.09
CA THR A 91 1.77 -5.91 0.79
C THR A 91 1.60 -6.13 -0.71
N VAL A 92 1.83 -5.09 -1.52
CA VAL A 92 1.79 -5.15 -2.98
C VAL A 92 2.79 -6.20 -3.49
N MET A 93 4.05 -6.13 -3.05
CA MET A 93 5.09 -7.06 -3.49
C MET A 93 4.76 -8.51 -3.13
N LYS A 94 4.24 -8.78 -1.93
CA LYS A 94 3.78 -10.12 -1.53
C LYS A 94 2.63 -10.65 -2.40
N ILE A 95 1.75 -9.78 -2.87
CA ILE A 95 0.61 -10.16 -3.74
C ILE A 95 1.10 -10.41 -5.16
N LEU A 96 1.97 -9.55 -5.70
CA LEU A 96 2.52 -9.69 -7.04
C LEU A 96 3.39 -10.96 -7.16
N GLN A 97 4.26 -11.24 -6.18
CA GLN A 97 5.06 -12.47 -6.15
C GLN A 97 4.20 -13.74 -6.19
N LYS A 98 3.05 -13.74 -5.51
CA LYS A 98 2.10 -14.87 -5.52
C LYS A 98 1.28 -14.99 -6.81
N THR A 99 1.21 -13.93 -7.62
CA THR A 99 0.41 -13.89 -8.85
C THR A 99 1.25 -14.29 -10.07
N HIS A 100 2.58 -14.21 -9.97
CA HIS A 100 3.54 -14.59 -11.02
C HIS A 100 4.42 -15.81 -10.67
N ALA A 101 4.10 -16.51 -9.58
CA ALA A 101 4.68 -17.82 -9.23
C ALA A 101 3.77 -18.94 -9.73
#